data_AF-A0A1H9YPC2-F1
#
_entry.id   AF-A0A1H9YPC2-F1
#
_cell.length_a   1.000
_cell.length_b   1.000
_cell.length_c   1.000
_cell.angle_alpha   90.00
_cell.angle_beta   90.00
_cell.angle_gamma   90.00
#
_symmetry.space_group_name_H-M   'P 1'
#
loop_
_entity.id
_entity.type
_entity.pdbx_description
1 polymer ?
#
loop_
_entity_poly.entity_id
_entity_poly.type
_entity_poly.pdbx_seq_one_letter_code
_entity_poly.pdbx_strand_id
1 'polypeptide(L)' 'MSAEPETVSCATCGETARRTAWGKTDAACYRCTECHAGGHIVHTEDGRELRRGGVFRRLSNFATRRVSA' A
#
# COMPACT_ATOMS: atom_id res chain seq x y z
N MET A 1 -0.07 3.98 -20.94
CA MET A 1 0.07 3.23 -19.68
C MET A 1 0.74 4.15 -18.68
N SER A 2 0.02 4.58 -17.66
CA SER A 2 0.61 5.38 -16.59
C SER A 2 1.51 4.46 -15.76
N ALA A 3 2.82 4.71 -15.76
CA ALA A 3 3.71 4.02 -14.83
C ALA A 3 3.20 4.31 -13.42
N GLU A 4 2.91 3.27 -12.61
CA GLU A 4 2.43 3.54 -11.25
C GLU A 4 3.52 4.34 -10.48
N PRO A 5 3.18 5.06 -9.42
CA PRO A 5 4.19 5.86 -8.73
C PRO A 5 5.14 4.96 -7.94
N GLU A 6 6.41 5.36 -7.84
CA GLU A 6 7.41 4.67 -7.00
C GLU A 6 7.13 4.84 -5.50
N THR A 7 6.44 5.91 -5.13
CA THR A 7 6.06 6.21 -3.75
C THR A 7 4.63 6.73 -3.66
N VAL A 8 3.96 6.44 -2.54
CA VAL A 8 2.60 6.92 -2.23
C VAL A 8 2.50 7.30 -0.76
N SER A 9 1.56 8.18 -0.41
CA SER A 9 1.26 8.49 0.99
C SER A 9 0.46 7.36 1.63
N CYS A 10 0.90 6.89 2.79
CA CYS A 10 0.23 5.84 3.55
C CYS A 10 -0.99 6.41 4.27
N ALA A 11 -2.19 5.99 3.87
CA ALA A 11 -3.45 6.37 4.49
C ALA A 11 -3.57 5.95 5.97
N THR A 12 -2.77 4.97 6.42
CA THR A 12 -2.80 4.51 7.82
C THR A 12 -2.06 5.44 8.78
N CYS A 13 -0.91 5.99 8.39
CA CYS A 13 -0.06 6.77 9.30
C CYS A 13 0.38 8.15 8.75
N GLY A 14 0.06 8.46 7.50
CA GLY A 14 0.47 9.70 6.83
C GLY A 14 1.85 9.63 6.16
N GLU A 15 2.69 8.68 6.56
CA GLU A 15 4.08 8.56 6.12
C GLU A 15 4.23 7.97 4.71
N THR A 16 5.44 7.95 4.18
CA THR A 16 5.70 7.44 2.83
C THR A 16 5.65 5.91 2.77
N ALA A 17 4.97 5.38 1.75
CA ALA A 17 5.07 3.99 1.33
C ALA A 17 5.78 3.88 -0.02
N ARG A 18 6.66 2.90 -0.15
CA ARG A 18 7.46 2.67 -1.36
C ARG A 18 6.97 1.45 -2.11
N ARG A 19 7.13 1.48 -3.43
CA ARG A 19 6.89 0.32 -4.29
C ARG A 19 7.81 -0.83 -3.85
N THR A 20 7.28 -2.04 -3.86
CA THR A 20 7.98 -3.27 -3.50
C THR A 20 7.44 -4.44 -4.31
N ALA A 21 8.15 -5.56 -4.33
CA ALA A 21 7.70 -6.80 -4.95
C ALA A 21 7.27 -7.79 -3.87
N TRP A 22 6.04 -8.29 -3.94
CA TRP A 22 5.55 -9.37 -3.09
C TRP A 22 5.42 -10.66 -3.91
N GLY A 23 6.55 -11.31 -4.15
CA GLY A 23 6.59 -12.52 -4.96
C GLY A 23 6.21 -12.29 -6.43
N LYS A 24 5.72 -13.34 -7.10
CA LYS A 24 5.25 -13.27 -8.50
C LYS A 24 3.83 -12.73 -8.55
N THR A 25 3.69 -11.42 -8.69
CA THR A 25 2.41 -10.73 -8.93
C THR A 25 2.62 -9.60 -9.92
N ASP A 26 1.66 -9.43 -10.83
CA ASP A 26 1.63 -8.31 -11.78
C ASP A 26 1.07 -7.02 -11.15
N ALA A 27 0.68 -7.09 -9.87
CA ALA A 27 0.20 -5.93 -9.12
C ALA A 27 1.36 -5.05 -8.63
N ALA A 28 1.23 -3.74 -8.78
CA ALA A 28 2.13 -2.81 -8.11
C ALA A 28 1.87 -2.84 -6.59
N CYS A 29 2.83 -3.40 -5.85
CA CYS A 29 2.75 -3.53 -4.40
C CYS A 29 3.50 -2.40 -3.70
N TYR A 30 3.02 -2.03 -2.51
CA TYR A 30 3.54 -0.93 -1.70
C TYR A 30 3.66 -1.35 -0.25
N ARG A 31 4.71 -0.86 0.42
CA ARG A 31 4.87 -1.02 1.86
C ARG A 31 5.32 0.29 2.51
N CYS A 32 4.60 0.70 3.55
CA CYS A 32 5.01 1.81 4.40
C CYS A 32 6.21 1.40 5.24
N THR A 33 7.25 2.24 5.32
CA THR A 33 8.42 1.95 6.16
C THR A 33 8.12 2.11 7.64
N GLU A 34 7.20 3.02 7.99
CA GLU A 34 6.96 3.40 9.38
C GLU A 34 5.95 2.51 10.10
N CYS A 35 4.76 2.32 9.52
CA CYS A 35 3.72 1.47 10.12
C CYS A 35 3.69 0.05 9.54
N HIS A 36 4.56 -0.24 8.57
CA HIS A 36 4.61 -1.52 7.86
C HIS A 36 3.33 -1.96 7.15
N ALA A 37 2.32 -1.09 7.08
CA ALA A 37 1.10 -1.33 6.33
C ALA A 37 1.44 -1.61 4.86
N GLY A 38 0.79 -2.63 4.31
CA GLY A 38 0.91 -3.02 2.93
C GLY A 38 -0.29 -2.57 2.09
N GLY A 39 -0.09 -2.37 0.79
CA GLY A 39 -1.17 -2.21 -0.18
C GLY A 39 -0.73 -2.59 -1.58
N HIS A 40 -1.69 -2.72 -2.50
CA HIS A 40 -1.41 -2.95 -3.90
C HIS A 40 -2.43 -2.27 -4.81
N ILE A 41 -2.00 -2.01 -6.04
CA ILE A 41 -2.84 -1.52 -7.14
C ILE A 41 -3.01 -2.68 -8.13
N VAL A 42 -4.25 -2.99 -8.46
CA VAL A 42 -4.60 -3.95 -9.53
C VAL A 42 -5.49 -3.27 -10.56
N HIS A 43 -5.29 -3.63 -11.82
CA HIS A 43 -6.12 -3.17 -12.92
C HIS A 43 -7.09 -4.29 -13.31
N THR A 44 -8.39 -4.00 -13.34
CA THR A 44 -9.39 -4.96 -13.81
C THR A 44 -9.32 -5.11 -15.33
N GLU A 45 -9.96 -6.16 -15.87
CA GLU A 45 -10.08 -6.35 -17.32
C GLU A 45 -10.73 -5.15 -18.02
N ASP A 46 -11.70 -4.50 -17.36
CA ASP A 46 -12.33 -3.25 -17.81
C ASP A 46 -11.43 -1.99 -17.70
N GLY A 47 -10.16 -2.15 -17.33
CA GLY A 47 -9.19 -1.05 -17.17
C GLY A 47 -9.37 -0.21 -15.91
N ARG A 48 -10.23 -0.63 -14.96
CA ARG A 48 -10.43 0.11 -13.70
C ARG A 48 -9.29 -0.16 -12.72
N GLU A 49 -8.77 0.91 -12.13
CA GLU A 49 -7.76 0.83 -11.08
C GLU A 49 -8.41 0.55 -9.72
N LEU A 50 -7.96 -0.49 -9.02
CA LEU A 50 -8.39 -0.83 -7.67
C LEU A 50 -7.21 -0.76 -6.70
N ARG A 51 -7.33 0.14 -5.72
CA ARG A 51 -6.35 0.30 -4.63
C ARG A 51 -6.80 -0.42 -3.36
N ARG A 52 -5.98 -1.36 -2.86
CA ARG A 52 -6.31 -2.21 -1.71
C ARG A 52 -5.21 -2.20 -0.65
N GLY A 53 -5.61 -2.38 0.61
CA GLY A 53 -4.70 -2.49 1.74
C GLY A 53 -4.48 -1.18 2.52
N GLY A 54 -3.73 -1.30 3.62
CA GLY A 54 -3.52 -0.26 4.61
C GLY A 54 -2.77 0.98 4.12
N VAL A 55 -1.98 0.83 3.05
CA VAL A 55 -1.33 1.98 2.40
C VAL A 55 -2.36 2.91 1.76
N PHE A 56 -3.45 2.38 1.21
CA PHE A 56 -4.44 3.17 0.46
C PHE A 56 -5.73 3.43 1.24
N ARG A 57 -6.02 2.64 2.27
CA ARG A 57 -7.17 2.82 3.16
C ARG A 57 -6.68 2.73 4.60
N ARG A 58 -7.10 3.65 5.46
CA ARG A 58 -6.73 3.64 6.87
C ARG A 58 -7.12 2.31 7.51
N LEU A 59 -6.14 1.59 8.05
CA LEU A 59 -6.43 0.42 8.87
C LEU A 59 -7.04 0.89 10.19
N SER A 60 -8.26 0.46 10.47
CA SER A 60 -8.95 0.73 11.75
C SER A 60 -8.54 -0.26 12.85
N ASN A 61 -7.65 -1.21 12.58
CA ASN A 61 -7.22 -2.21 13.54
C ASN A 61 -6.15 -1.64 14.47
N PHE A 62 -6.51 -1.50 15.75
CA PHE A 62 -5.67 -1.03 16.85
C PHE A 62 -4.41 -1.89 17.11
N ALA A 63 -4.28 -3.06 16.46
CA ALA A 63 -3.16 -3.99 16.64
C ALA A 63 -1.82 -3.50 16.06
N THR A 64 -1.82 -2.44 15.24
CA THR A 64 -0.59 -1.80 14.73
C THR A 64 -0.23 -0.49 15.44
N ARG A 65 -0.91 -0.11 16.53
CA ARG A 65 -0.37 0.94 17.40
C ARG A 65 0.96 0.41 17.94
N ARG A 66 2.05 1.15 17.63
CA ARG A 66 3.41 0.91 18.13
C ARG A 66 3.33 0.32 19.55
N VAL A 67 3.83 -0.90 19.72
CA VAL A 67 4.32 -1.32 21.04
C VAL A 67 5.53 -0.43 21.28
N SER A 68 5.31 0.67 21.98
CA SER A 68 6.41 1.44 22.55
C SER A 68 7.07 0.53 23.59
N ALA A 69 8.32 0.15 23.32
CA ALA A 69 9.19 -0.50 24.31
C ALA A 69 9.60 0.48 25.40
#